data_AF-S2TEM8-F1
#
_entry.id   AF-S2TEM8-F1
#
_cell.length_a   1.000
_cell.length_b   1.000
_cell.length_c   1.000
_cell.angle_alpha   90.00
_cell.angle_beta   90.00
_cell.angle_gamma   90.00
#
_symmetry.space_group_name_H-M   'P 1'
#
loop_
_entity.id
_entity.type
_entity.pdbx_description
1 polymer ?
#
loop_
_entity_poly.entity_id
_entity_poly.type
_entity_poly.pdbx_seq_one_letter_code
_entity_poly.pdbx_strand_id
1 'polypeptide(L)'
;LKMIDPYLKNVDGITSFDYDAAMHDNVDPVVLKIGAEINKWARSLKNDGPEKGMLLSMARFNLLVYGNYCGKGNNGKAPIDDLDGACQAHDTCYAWGGNNEKCNQEFRQRLLTIMQKTSFFDYKHIVAVAAYKLFGG
;
A
#
# COMPACT_ATOMS: atom_id res chain seq x y z
N LEU A 1 -12.67 -0.35 4.84
CA LEU A 1 -13.80 -0.45 3.88
C LEU A 1 -14.95 -1.08 4.65
N LYS A 2 -15.95 -0.33 5.10
CA LYS A 2 -16.99 -0.85 6.04
C LYS A 2 -17.75 -2.10 5.54
N MET A 3 -17.73 -2.36 4.23
CA MET A 3 -18.39 -3.50 3.58
C MET A 3 -17.67 -4.86 3.73
N ILE A 4 -16.39 -4.87 4.10
CA ILE A 4 -15.59 -6.11 4.22
C ILE A 4 -15.27 -6.47 5.67
N ASP A 5 -15.23 -5.48 6.56
CA ASP A 5 -14.88 -5.65 7.97
C ASP A 5 -15.59 -6.83 8.67
N PRO A 6 -16.90 -7.12 8.43
CA PRO A 6 -17.57 -8.27 9.04
C PRO A 6 -16.98 -9.65 8.69
N TYR A 7 -16.28 -9.72 7.56
CA TYR A 7 -15.74 -10.96 6.99
C TYR A 7 -14.23 -11.09 7.19
N LEU A 8 -13.60 -10.16 7.92
CA LEU A 8 -12.18 -10.27 8.25
C LEU A 8 -11.98 -11.13 9.49
N LYS A 9 -11.02 -12.05 9.41
CA LYS A 9 -10.57 -12.90 10.51
C LYS A 9 -9.12 -12.61 10.83
N ASN A 10 -8.75 -12.68 12.10
CA ASN A 10 -7.35 -12.68 12.50
C ASN A 10 -6.94 -14.11 12.88
N VAL A 11 -5.96 -14.66 12.18
CA VAL A 11 -5.41 -15.99 12.44
C VAL A 11 -3.90 -15.83 12.60
N ASP A 12 -3.39 -16.14 13.79
CA ASP A 12 -1.97 -16.02 14.12
C ASP A 12 -1.38 -14.61 13.87
N GLY A 13 -2.18 -13.56 14.13
CA GLY A 13 -1.78 -12.17 13.89
C GLY A 13 -1.93 -11.72 12.42
N ILE A 14 -2.29 -12.63 11.51
CA ILE A 14 -2.46 -12.34 10.08
C ILE A 14 -3.95 -12.18 9.77
N THR A 15 -4.29 -11.09 9.11
CA THR A 15 -5.67 -10.86 8.64
C THR A 15 -5.96 -11.72 7.41
N SER A 16 -7.00 -12.54 7.49
CA SER A 16 -7.57 -13.33 6.41
C SER A 16 -9.03 -12.94 6.19
N PHE A 17 -9.63 -13.42 5.09
CA PHE A 17 -11.01 -13.15 4.73
C PHE A 17 -11.84 -14.44 4.75
N ASP A 18 -12.99 -14.39 5.42
CA ASP A 18 -13.98 -15.46 5.47
C ASP A 18 -14.82 -15.49 4.21
N TYR A 19 -14.31 -16.19 3.20
CA TYR A 19 -14.92 -16.24 1.88
C TYR A 19 -16.30 -16.93 1.90
N ASP A 20 -16.44 -17.97 2.73
CA ASP A 20 -17.68 -18.74 2.80
C ASP A 20 -18.81 -17.93 3.45
N ALA A 21 -18.51 -17.18 4.52
CA ALA A 21 -19.49 -16.28 5.14
C ALA A 21 -19.90 -15.15 4.18
N ALA A 22 -18.95 -14.54 3.48
CA ALA A 22 -19.25 -13.47 2.53
C ALA A 22 -20.09 -13.97 1.34
N MET A 23 -19.78 -15.16 0.81
CA MET A 23 -20.57 -15.81 -0.24
C MET A 23 -22.00 -16.13 0.24
N HIS A 24 -22.12 -16.66 1.47
CA HIS A 24 -23.40 -17.01 2.06
C HIS A 24 -24.31 -15.77 2.23
N ASP A 25 -23.73 -14.64 2.62
CA ASP A 25 -24.45 -13.38 2.78
C ASP A 25 -24.75 -12.67 1.44
N ASN A 26 -24.35 -13.27 0.31
CA ASN A 26 -24.58 -12.77 -1.04
C ASN A 26 -24.10 -11.32 -1.23
N VAL A 27 -22.92 -11.01 -0.68
CA VAL A 27 -22.30 -9.69 -0.80
C VAL A 27 -21.96 -9.37 -2.26
N ASP A 28 -21.74 -8.08 -2.53
CA ASP A 28 -21.32 -7.64 -3.86
C ASP A 28 -20.08 -8.43 -4.35
N PRO A 29 -20.05 -8.92 -5.60
CA PRO A 29 -18.90 -9.64 -6.16
C PRO A 29 -17.55 -8.93 -6.02
N VAL A 30 -17.55 -7.60 -5.90
CA VAL A 30 -16.34 -6.81 -5.61
C VAL A 30 -15.75 -7.16 -4.24
N VAL A 31 -16.58 -7.42 -3.22
CA VAL A 31 -16.14 -7.80 -1.87
C VAL A 31 -15.49 -9.18 -1.89
N LEU A 32 -16.06 -10.12 -2.64
CA LEU A 32 -15.48 -11.46 -2.83
C LEU A 32 -14.12 -11.39 -3.54
N LYS A 33 -14.00 -10.56 -4.59
CA LYS A 33 -12.72 -10.32 -5.26
C LYS A 33 -11.68 -9.74 -4.31
N ILE A 34 -12.02 -8.72 -3.53
CA ILE A 34 -11.11 -8.12 -2.54
C ILE A 34 -10.70 -9.16 -1.48
N GLY A 35 -11.66 -9.94 -0.98
CA GLY A 35 -11.43 -10.98 0.00
C GLY A 35 -10.52 -12.11 -0.47
N ALA A 36 -10.67 -12.56 -1.73
CA ALA A 36 -9.79 -13.55 -2.34
C ALA A 36 -8.33 -13.09 -2.37
N GLU A 37 -8.11 -11.79 -2.55
CA GLU A 37 -6.80 -11.17 -2.62
C GLU A 37 -6.17 -10.99 -1.24
N ILE A 38 -6.96 -10.66 -0.22
CA ILE A 38 -6.54 -10.72 1.19
C ILE A 38 -6.07 -12.13 1.55
N ASN A 39 -6.77 -13.17 1.11
CA ASN A 39 -6.36 -14.55 1.36
C ASN A 39 -5.07 -14.94 0.62
N LYS A 40 -4.84 -14.41 -0.60
CA LYS A 40 -3.56 -14.59 -1.30
C LYS A 40 -2.42 -13.91 -0.53
N TRP A 41 -2.66 -12.72 0.00
CA TRP A 41 -1.69 -12.00 0.82
C TRP A 41 -1.39 -12.71 2.14
N ALA A 42 -2.42 -13.17 2.85
CA ALA A 42 -2.27 -13.93 4.10
C ALA A 42 -1.39 -15.18 3.91
N ARG A 43 -1.57 -15.90 2.78
CA ARG A 43 -0.70 -17.04 2.42
C ARG A 43 0.74 -16.61 2.15
N SER A 44 0.94 -15.50 1.45
CA SER A 44 2.28 -15.00 1.13
C SER A 44 3.02 -14.49 2.38
N LEU A 45 2.33 -13.82 3.30
CA LEU A 45 2.89 -13.44 4.61
C LEU A 45 3.35 -14.67 5.41
N LYS A 46 2.54 -15.74 5.39
CA LYS A 46 2.83 -16.99 6.12
C LYS A 46 4.00 -17.77 5.51
N ASN A 47 4.11 -17.78 4.17
CA ASN A 47 5.07 -18.62 3.46
C ASN A 47 6.39 -17.90 3.10
N ASP A 48 6.30 -16.64 2.68
CA ASP A 48 7.44 -15.88 2.13
C ASP A 48 8.02 -14.89 3.16
N GLY A 49 7.38 -14.75 4.31
CA GLY A 49 7.68 -13.75 5.32
C GLY A 49 7.07 -12.38 5.00
N PRO A 50 6.90 -11.53 6.03
CA PRO A 50 6.12 -10.31 5.93
C PRO A 50 6.64 -9.31 4.91
N GLU A 51 7.97 -9.21 4.73
CA GLU A 51 8.57 -8.26 3.78
C GLU A 51 8.31 -8.63 2.31
N LYS A 52 8.47 -9.92 1.96
CA LYS A 52 8.38 -10.38 0.58
C LYS A 52 6.92 -10.52 0.13
N GLY A 53 6.04 -10.98 1.01
CA GLY A 53 4.62 -11.11 0.71
C GLY A 53 3.89 -9.77 0.58
N MET A 54 4.30 -8.77 1.36
CA MET A 54 3.82 -7.39 1.21
C MET A 54 4.29 -6.78 -0.11
N LEU A 55 5.59 -6.84 -0.43
CA LEU A 55 6.15 -6.30 -1.67
C LEU A 55 5.52 -6.91 -2.94
N LEU A 56 5.32 -8.24 -2.96
CA LEU A 56 4.73 -8.93 -4.11
C LEU A 56 3.25 -8.58 -4.30
N SER A 57 2.50 -8.40 -3.21
CA SER A 57 1.12 -7.93 -3.24
C SER A 57 1.03 -6.50 -3.80
N MET A 58 1.93 -5.62 -3.35
CA MET A 58 1.97 -4.22 -3.78
C MET A 58 2.32 -4.04 -5.26
N ALA A 59 3.25 -4.85 -5.77
CA ALA A 59 3.60 -4.90 -7.18
C ALA A 59 2.44 -5.42 -8.06
N ARG A 60 1.63 -6.37 -7.56
CA ARG A 60 0.52 -6.97 -8.32
C ARG A 60 -0.71 -6.07 -8.42
N PHE A 61 -0.88 -5.10 -7.54
CA PHE A 61 -2.06 -4.23 -7.48
C PHE A 61 -1.87 -2.80 -7.99
N ASN A 62 -0.74 -2.44 -8.60
CA ASN A 62 -0.44 -1.03 -8.94
C ASN A 62 -0.59 -0.09 -7.72
N LEU A 63 -0.34 -0.57 -6.49
CA LEU A 63 -0.73 0.11 -5.24
C LEU A 63 0.05 1.39 -4.92
N LEU A 64 1.03 1.79 -5.73
CA LEU A 64 1.68 3.09 -5.55
C LEU A 64 0.80 4.26 -6.01
N VAL A 65 -0.37 4.01 -6.62
CA VAL A 65 -1.30 5.07 -7.00
C VAL A 65 -2.05 5.58 -5.77
N TYR A 66 -1.59 6.68 -5.20
CA TYR A 66 -2.20 7.34 -4.04
C TYR A 66 -2.28 8.84 -4.28
N GLY A 67 -3.47 9.41 -4.04
CA GLY A 67 -3.68 10.85 -4.20
C GLY A 67 -3.41 11.34 -5.62
N ASN A 68 -2.76 12.49 -5.71
CA ASN A 68 -2.52 13.22 -6.94
C ASN A 68 -1.11 12.99 -7.51
N TYR A 69 -0.16 12.48 -6.70
CA TYR A 69 1.27 12.41 -7.01
C TYR A 69 1.92 11.05 -6.84
N CYS A 70 1.43 10.19 -5.93
CA CYS A 70 2.06 8.88 -5.80
C CYS A 70 1.71 8.01 -7.01
N GLY A 71 2.72 7.48 -7.71
CA GLY A 71 2.58 6.61 -8.87
C GLY A 71 2.87 7.32 -10.18
N LYS A 72 2.18 6.93 -11.26
CA LYS A 72 2.35 7.57 -12.59
C LYS A 72 1.56 8.90 -12.72
N GLY A 73 0.75 9.23 -11.71
CA GLY A 73 -0.11 10.40 -11.72
C GLY A 73 0.62 11.60 -11.14
N ASN A 74 0.73 12.66 -11.93
CA ASN A 74 0.76 14.04 -11.46
C ASN A 74 -0.35 14.76 -12.20
N ASN A 75 -1.45 15.05 -11.53
CA ASN A 75 -2.62 15.70 -12.15
C ASN A 75 -2.66 17.22 -11.92
N GLY A 76 -1.58 17.81 -11.39
CA GLY A 76 -1.44 19.26 -11.16
C GLY A 76 -2.27 19.84 -10.02
N LYS A 77 -2.96 19.02 -9.21
CA LYS A 77 -3.75 19.47 -8.05
C LYS A 77 -2.88 19.57 -6.79
N ALA A 78 -3.40 20.22 -5.74
CA ALA A 78 -2.73 20.20 -4.44
C ALA A 78 -2.67 18.78 -3.87
N PRO A 79 -1.61 18.38 -3.15
CA PRO A 79 -1.56 17.10 -2.48
C PRO A 79 -2.73 16.91 -1.51
N ILE A 80 -3.27 15.70 -1.43
CA ILE A 80 -4.42 15.42 -0.56
C ILE A 80 -4.03 15.22 0.91
N ASP A 81 -2.78 14.83 1.18
CA ASP A 81 -2.21 14.68 2.52
C ASP A 81 -0.66 14.71 2.50
N ASP A 82 -0.01 14.37 3.62
CA ASP A 82 1.45 14.38 3.76
C ASP A 82 2.16 13.25 2.99
N LEU A 83 1.51 12.12 2.70
CA LEU A 83 2.07 11.09 1.83
C LEU A 83 2.07 11.57 0.38
N ASP A 84 0.94 12.09 -0.07
CA ASP A 84 0.81 12.66 -1.41
C ASP A 84 1.78 13.84 -1.60
N GLY A 85 1.97 14.66 -0.55
CA GLY A 85 2.95 15.76 -0.56
C GLY A 85 4.40 15.27 -0.58
N ALA A 86 4.70 14.12 0.03
CA ALA A 86 6.02 13.49 -0.08
C ALA A 86 6.29 13.00 -1.51
N CYS A 87 5.29 12.42 -2.17
CA CYS A 87 5.37 12.02 -3.58
C CYS A 87 5.56 13.23 -4.50
N GLN A 88 4.79 14.32 -4.30
CA GLN A 88 4.98 15.57 -5.06
C GLN A 88 6.41 16.10 -4.96
N ALA A 89 6.97 16.13 -3.74
CA ALA A 89 8.32 16.62 -3.51
C ALA A 89 9.38 15.73 -4.19
N HIS A 90 9.17 14.40 -4.19
CA HIS A 90 10.04 13.45 -4.89
C HIS A 90 9.99 13.66 -6.41
N ASP A 91 8.79 13.74 -6.99
CA ASP A 91 8.59 14.01 -8.41
C ASP A 91 9.25 15.32 -8.85
N THR A 92 9.16 16.36 -8.02
CA THR A 92 9.76 17.68 -8.29
C THR A 92 11.29 17.63 -8.25
N CYS A 93 11.86 16.81 -7.36
CA CYS A 93 13.29 16.62 -7.23
C CYS A 93 13.88 15.75 -8.36
N TYR A 94 13.09 14.78 -8.82
CA TYR A 94 13.56 13.72 -9.71
C TYR A 94 14.01 14.26 -11.08
N ALA A 95 15.24 13.92 -11.46
CA ALA A 95 15.83 14.23 -12.75
C ALA A 95 15.90 12.97 -13.63
N TRP A 96 15.17 12.97 -14.75
CA TRP A 96 15.20 11.87 -15.72
C TRP A 96 16.60 11.69 -16.32
N GLY A 97 17.15 10.48 -16.17
CA GLY A 97 18.51 10.16 -16.62
C GLY A 97 19.63 10.75 -15.74
N GLY A 98 19.29 11.40 -14.63
CA GLY A 98 20.25 11.97 -13.68
C GLY A 98 20.48 11.11 -12.43
N ASN A 99 21.36 11.58 -11.54
CA ASN A 99 21.54 10.99 -10.21
C ASN A 99 20.43 11.46 -9.27
N ASN A 100 19.59 10.52 -8.82
CA ASN A 100 18.44 10.77 -7.94
C ASN A 100 18.64 10.27 -6.50
N GLU A 101 19.88 9.91 -6.11
CA GLU A 101 20.16 9.35 -4.80
C GLU A 101 19.70 10.26 -3.66
N LYS A 102 20.00 11.56 -3.75
CA LYS A 102 19.57 12.55 -2.76
C LYS A 102 18.04 12.68 -2.69
N CYS A 103 17.36 12.72 -3.84
CA CYS A 103 15.90 12.76 -3.90
C CYS A 103 15.27 11.53 -3.22
N ASN A 104 15.84 10.34 -3.48
CA ASN A 104 15.37 9.09 -2.88
C ASN A 104 15.61 9.05 -1.36
N GLN A 105 16.77 9.54 -0.89
CA GLN A 105 17.08 9.64 0.54
C GLN A 105 16.10 10.59 1.26
N GLU A 106 15.87 11.78 0.71
CA GLU A 106 14.93 12.75 1.30
C GLU A 106 13.49 12.22 1.30
N PHE A 107 13.07 11.57 0.21
CA PHE A 107 11.77 10.94 0.14
C PHE A 107 11.60 9.86 1.22
N ARG A 108 12.59 8.97 1.35
CA ARG A 108 12.59 7.94 2.39
C ARG A 108 12.50 8.50 3.81
N GLN A 109 13.16 9.61 4.10
CA GLN A 109 13.08 10.24 5.42
C GLN A 109 11.66 10.74 5.75
N ARG A 110 10.94 11.27 4.76
CA ARG A 110 9.53 11.66 4.91
C ARG A 110 8.64 10.44 5.15
N LEU A 111 8.86 9.36 4.39
CA LEU A 111 8.10 8.11 4.52
C LEU A 111 8.25 7.46 5.90
N LEU A 112 9.45 7.48 6.50
CA LEU A 112 9.64 6.99 7.88
C LEU A 112 8.75 7.72 8.88
N THR A 113 8.62 9.04 8.74
CA THR A 113 7.77 9.84 9.62
C THR A 113 6.29 9.48 9.43
N ILE A 114 5.86 9.25 8.19
CA ILE A 114 4.48 8.84 7.87
C ILE A 114 4.18 7.45 8.43
N MET A 115 5.10 6.50 8.26
CA MET A 115 4.97 5.14 8.77
C MET A 115 4.80 5.09 10.29
N GLN A 116 5.49 5.97 11.03
CA GLN A 116 5.36 6.05 12.50
C GLN A 116 4.02 6.63 12.97
N LYS A 117 3.33 7.39 12.12
CA LYS A 117 2.08 8.10 12.46
C LYS A 117 0.81 7.41 11.97
N THR A 118 0.95 6.34 11.18
CA THR A 118 -0.17 5.68 10.50
C THR A 118 -0.39 4.28 11.07
N SER A 119 -1.64 3.82 11.06
CA SER A 119 -1.95 2.44 11.46
C SER A 119 -1.42 1.46 10.42
N PHE A 120 -0.99 0.28 10.86
CA PHE A 120 -0.47 -0.76 9.97
C PHE A 120 -1.45 -1.16 8.85
N PHE A 121 -2.77 -1.05 9.12
CA PHE A 121 -3.82 -1.38 8.16
C PHE A 121 -4.27 -0.19 7.29
N ASP A 122 -3.74 1.02 7.52
CA ASP A 122 -4.08 2.17 6.69
C ASP A 122 -3.49 2.00 5.30
N TYR A 123 -4.31 2.25 4.27
CA TYR A 123 -3.84 2.20 2.89
C TYR A 123 -2.62 3.12 2.68
N LYS A 124 -2.63 4.29 3.32
CA LYS A 124 -1.50 5.21 3.38
C LYS A 124 -0.22 4.59 3.95
N HIS A 125 -0.32 3.84 5.05
CA HIS A 125 0.83 3.15 5.66
C HIS A 125 1.42 2.14 4.69
N ILE A 126 0.54 1.36 4.05
CA ILE A 126 0.91 0.37 3.05
C ILE A 126 1.69 1.08 1.93
N VAL A 127 1.14 2.11 1.29
CA VAL A 127 1.83 2.84 0.21
C VAL A 127 3.19 3.41 0.67
N ALA A 128 3.26 3.98 1.87
CA ALA A 128 4.49 4.53 2.41
C ALA A 128 5.59 3.45 2.59
N VAL A 129 5.24 2.25 3.06
CA VAL A 129 6.19 1.14 3.21
C VAL A 129 6.71 0.65 1.86
N ALA A 130 5.86 0.54 0.83
CA ALA A 130 6.32 0.12 -0.51
C ALA A 130 7.30 1.12 -1.07
N ALA A 131 6.90 2.39 -1.06
CA ALA A 131 7.73 3.46 -1.57
C ALA A 131 9.08 3.47 -0.84
N TYR A 132 9.08 3.32 0.49
CA TYR A 132 10.31 3.32 1.28
C TYR A 132 11.27 2.20 0.89
N LYS A 133 10.74 1.01 0.59
CA LYS A 133 11.53 -0.14 0.13
C LYS A 133 12.01 0.01 -1.31
N LEU A 134 11.17 0.51 -2.22
CA LEU A 134 11.52 0.67 -3.64
C LEU A 134 12.61 1.71 -3.86
N PHE A 135 12.61 2.78 -3.07
CA PHE A 135 13.60 3.86 -3.16
C PHE A 135 14.76 3.68 -2.16
N GLY A 136 14.86 2.51 -1.53
CA GLY A 136 15.97 2.11 -0.68
C GLY A 136 16.91 1.17 -1.43
N GLY A 137 18.08 1.68 -1.82
CA GLY A 137 19.21 0.85 -2.24
C GLY A 137 19.83 0.10 -1.07
#